data_AF-R5IW61-F1
#
_entry.id   AF-R5IW61-F1
#
_cell.length_a   1.000
_cell.length_b   1.000
_cell.length_c   1.000
_cell.angle_alpha   90.00
_cell.angle_beta   90.00
_cell.angle_gamma   90.00
#
_symmetry.space_group_name_H-M   'P 1'
#
loop_
_entity.id
_entity.type
_entity.pdbx_description
1 polymer ?
#
loop_
_entity_poly.entity_id
_entity_poly.type
_entity_poly.pdbx_seq_one_letter_code
_entity_poly.pdbx_strand_id
1 'polypeptide(L)'
;MTIKEIETLSGLPRANIRYYESEGLIAPKRAENGYREYSQADAEVLLRVKLLRALGLRIDTIKSLAAGTLMLGDALDARLEELHAEQENLDAAGRVAAGLRQAHAEFSTLDAAGYLGELLAASQTALRQDVKPYVHAPVRRHIARSFDLLLCLLPWYLVLQAAGVDPKARLTSIWLSILGMVTMLVLEPLLLHLFGTTPGKWLMGLRVTDENGQRLPLAAAWRRTWRALWYGYGCFIPVYSIVRLYTSWKAEQAEQPLEWEDGSELRAAPWKAWRGAAWAAAVLAPLAATVLVGLKTCQPTHTGDLTVRKFAENYDYIHSTEGLLSRELYDDGTWAPATQLGFQVIHHTKNVPNLSYTTKDGSLIDISLHMGAEACTSPVYGLPFRELYLTMLAFDGARTAASADEALAAAARQLLDEPLQELHTQAAGYQIDYSLTMTGFTGLAEDGSLELPRNTTGSYTLSFDMRKLDG
;
A
#
# COMPACT_ATOMS: atom_id res chain seq x y z
N MET A 1 -26.91 -32.73 12.25
CA MET A 1 -27.67 -31.71 13.00
C MET A 1 -27.46 -30.32 12.41
N THR A 2 -28.49 -29.49 12.38
CA THR A 2 -28.42 -28.10 11.92
C THR A 2 -27.83 -27.18 13.00
N ILE A 3 -27.42 -25.96 12.61
CA ILE A 3 -26.92 -24.95 13.57
C ILE A 3 -27.94 -24.62 14.68
N LYS A 4 -29.24 -24.66 14.39
CA LYS A 4 -30.30 -24.37 15.36
C LYS A 4 -30.45 -25.51 16.37
N GLU A 5 -30.35 -26.75 15.90
CA GLU A 5 -30.41 -27.94 16.76
C GLU A 5 -29.21 -28.00 17.71
N ILE A 6 -28.00 -27.77 17.20
CA ILE A 6 -26.81 -27.79 18.07
C ILE A 6 -26.75 -26.60 19.02
N GLU A 7 -27.27 -25.42 18.63
CA GLU A 7 -27.48 -24.29 19.54
C GLU A 7 -28.42 -24.67 20.69
N THR A 8 -29.49 -25.40 20.39
CA THR A 8 -30.44 -25.87 21.42
C THR A 8 -29.79 -26.89 22.34
N LEU A 9 -29.04 -27.86 21.80
CA LEU A 9 -28.41 -28.92 22.57
C LEU A 9 -27.22 -28.45 23.42
N SER A 10 -26.36 -27.59 22.85
CA SER A 10 -25.20 -27.05 23.57
C SER A 10 -25.56 -25.86 24.48
N GLY A 11 -26.69 -25.20 24.20
CA GLY A 11 -27.07 -23.94 24.85
C GLY A 11 -26.04 -22.83 24.62
N LEU A 12 -25.36 -22.84 23.47
CA LEU A 12 -24.41 -21.82 23.04
C LEU A 12 -24.98 -21.03 21.87
N PRO A 13 -24.88 -19.69 21.86
CA PRO A 13 -25.28 -18.89 20.70
C PRO A 13 -24.52 -19.32 19.44
N ARG A 14 -25.16 -19.25 18.27
CA ARG A 14 -24.53 -19.60 16.97
C ARG A 14 -23.18 -18.93 16.73
N ALA A 15 -23.00 -17.69 17.18
CA ALA A 15 -21.75 -16.96 17.06
C ALA A 15 -20.59 -17.67 17.78
N ASN A 16 -20.85 -18.20 18.99
CA ASN A 16 -19.85 -18.90 19.78
C ASN A 16 -19.50 -20.26 19.15
N ILE A 17 -20.51 -20.96 18.61
CA ILE A 17 -20.29 -22.23 17.91
C ILE A 17 -19.38 -22.02 16.69
N ARG A 18 -19.63 -20.96 15.90
CA ARG A 18 -18.78 -20.58 14.75
C ARG A 18 -17.38 -20.16 15.19
N TYR A 19 -17.27 -19.47 16.32
CA TYR A 19 -15.99 -19.09 16.88
C TYR A 19 -15.17 -20.32 17.27
N TYR A 20 -15.77 -21.30 17.97
CA TYR A 20 -15.08 -22.53 18.34
C TYR A 20 -14.73 -23.42 17.14
N GLU A 21 -15.54 -23.40 16.08
CA GLU A 21 -15.17 -23.98 14.78
C GLU A 21 -13.92 -23.28 14.19
N SER A 22 -13.88 -21.94 14.18
CA SER A 22 -12.71 -21.20 13.67
C SER A 22 -11.45 -21.38 14.52
N GLU A 23 -11.61 -21.66 15.81
CA GLU A 23 -10.52 -22.01 16.71
C GLU A 23 -10.06 -23.48 16.59
N GLY A 24 -10.73 -24.28 15.74
CA GLY A 24 -10.37 -25.67 15.46
C GLY A 24 -10.81 -26.66 16.54
N LEU A 25 -11.71 -26.28 17.45
CA LEU A 25 -12.20 -27.16 18.51
C LEU A 25 -13.26 -28.15 18.01
N ILE A 26 -14.01 -27.77 16.98
CA ILE A 26 -14.94 -28.65 16.27
C ILE A 26 -14.74 -28.50 14.76
N ALA A 27 -15.03 -29.57 14.03
CA ALA A 27 -14.85 -29.61 12.58
C ALA A 27 -16.09 -30.28 11.92
N PRO A 28 -17.25 -29.60 11.92
CA PRO A 28 -18.46 -30.16 11.34
C PRO A 28 -18.29 -30.41 9.84
N LYS A 29 -18.83 -31.52 9.35
CA LYS A 29 -18.82 -31.82 7.92
C LYS A 29 -19.73 -30.85 7.18
N ARG A 30 -19.51 -30.71 5.88
CA ARG A 30 -20.46 -30.00 5.00
C ARG A 30 -21.25 -31.03 4.21
N ALA A 31 -22.58 -30.88 4.23
CA ALA A 31 -23.46 -31.66 3.38
C ALA A 31 -23.31 -31.23 1.91
N GLU A 32 -23.84 -32.04 0.97
CA GLU A 32 -23.76 -31.79 -0.48
C GLU A 32 -24.35 -30.42 -0.89
N ASN A 33 -25.30 -29.90 -0.12
CA ASN A 33 -25.90 -28.58 -0.29
C ASN A 33 -25.07 -27.42 0.29
N GLY A 34 -23.85 -27.67 0.76
CA GLY A 34 -22.92 -26.68 1.30
C GLY A 34 -23.18 -26.25 2.75
N TYR A 35 -24.23 -26.74 3.40
CA TYR A 35 -24.54 -26.42 4.80
C TYR A 35 -23.70 -27.25 5.77
N ARG A 36 -23.43 -26.68 6.95
CA ARG A 36 -22.73 -27.37 8.04
C ARG A 36 -23.66 -28.40 8.67
N GLU A 37 -23.15 -29.61 8.78
CA GLU A 37 -23.77 -30.71 9.45
C GLU A 37 -22.95 -31.06 10.69
N TYR A 38 -23.52 -30.74 11.85
CA TYR A 38 -22.91 -31.03 13.13
C TYR A 38 -23.24 -32.45 13.57
N SER A 39 -22.26 -33.11 14.18
CA SER A 39 -22.40 -34.43 14.78
C SER A 39 -22.73 -34.34 16.27
N GLN A 40 -23.13 -35.47 16.86
CA GLN A 40 -23.29 -35.58 18.30
C GLN A 40 -21.96 -35.37 19.05
N ALA A 41 -20.84 -35.81 18.46
CA ALA A 41 -19.51 -35.59 19.02
C ALA A 41 -19.15 -34.09 19.10
N ASP A 42 -19.53 -33.30 18.08
CA ASP A 42 -19.35 -31.84 18.12
C ASP A 42 -20.14 -31.23 19.28
N ALA A 43 -21.36 -31.72 19.55
CA ALA A 43 -22.16 -31.25 20.67
C ALA A 43 -21.51 -31.56 22.02
N GLU A 44 -20.93 -32.76 22.19
CA GLU A 44 -20.18 -33.12 23.40
C GLU A 44 -18.95 -32.25 23.61
N VAL A 45 -18.18 -31.99 22.55
CA VAL A 45 -17.02 -31.09 22.62
C VAL A 45 -17.46 -29.69 23.02
N LEU A 46 -18.52 -29.15 22.42
CA LEU A 46 -19.06 -27.84 22.77
C LEU A 46 -19.51 -27.76 24.23
N LEU A 47 -20.07 -28.82 24.80
CA LEU A 47 -20.42 -28.89 26.22
C LEU A 47 -19.18 -28.89 27.12
N ARG A 48 -18.12 -29.62 26.75
CA ARG A 48 -16.83 -29.59 27.47
C ARG A 48 -16.21 -28.19 27.42
N VAL A 49 -16.18 -27.56 26.25
CA VAL A 49 -15.70 -26.19 26.07
C VAL A 49 -16.51 -25.23 26.94
N LYS A 50 -17.84 -25.33 26.92
CA LYS A 50 -18.73 -24.50 27.74
C LYS A 50 -18.43 -24.63 29.23
N LEU A 51 -18.25 -25.86 29.74
CA LEU A 51 -17.91 -26.12 31.13
C LEU A 51 -16.56 -25.49 31.51
N LEU A 52 -15.50 -25.76 30.73
CA LEU A 52 -14.17 -25.23 31.03
C LEU A 52 -14.11 -23.70 30.93
N ARG A 53 -14.81 -23.11 29.97
CA ARG A 53 -14.99 -21.65 29.89
C ARG A 53 -15.73 -21.09 31.10
N ALA A 54 -16.76 -21.79 31.60
CA ALA A 54 -17.50 -21.38 32.80
C ALA A 54 -16.63 -21.45 34.07
N LEU A 55 -15.65 -22.34 34.11
CA LEU A 55 -14.64 -22.41 35.18
C LEU A 55 -13.53 -21.35 35.05
N GLY A 56 -13.56 -20.54 33.99
CA GLY A 56 -12.61 -19.46 33.75
C GLY A 56 -11.40 -19.85 32.91
N LEU A 57 -11.32 -21.08 32.40
CA LEU A 57 -10.20 -21.48 31.55
C LEU A 57 -10.24 -20.71 30.22
N ARG A 58 -9.06 -20.26 29.78
CA ARG A 58 -8.90 -19.54 28.53
C ARG A 58 -9.00 -20.49 27.32
N ILE A 59 -9.32 -19.94 26.15
CA ILE A 59 -9.57 -20.75 24.95
C ILE A 59 -8.31 -21.48 24.46
N ASP A 60 -7.13 -20.86 24.61
CA ASP A 60 -5.83 -21.44 24.33
C ASP A 60 -5.55 -22.67 25.21
N THR A 61 -5.82 -22.58 26.51
CA THR A 61 -5.71 -23.71 27.45
C THR A 61 -6.61 -24.86 27.01
N ILE A 62 -7.86 -24.57 26.63
CA ILE A 62 -8.83 -25.59 26.18
C ILE A 62 -8.37 -26.25 24.87
N LYS A 63 -7.74 -25.51 23.96
CA LYS A 63 -7.13 -26.07 22.74
C LYS A 63 -5.96 -27.00 23.08
N SER A 64 -5.10 -26.61 24.02
CA SER A 64 -3.99 -27.46 24.48
C SER A 64 -4.48 -28.75 25.14
N LEU A 65 -5.58 -28.68 25.90
CA LEU A 65 -6.27 -29.85 26.46
C LEU A 65 -6.86 -30.75 25.36
N ALA A 66 -7.55 -30.16 24.38
CA ALA A 66 -8.13 -30.91 23.26
C ALA A 66 -7.06 -31.60 22.39
N ALA A 67 -5.87 -30.99 22.27
CA ALA A 67 -4.72 -31.55 21.56
C ALA A 67 -3.91 -32.56 22.38
N GLY A 68 -4.23 -32.75 23.68
CA GLY A 68 -3.48 -33.65 24.57
C GLY A 68 -2.09 -33.15 24.98
N THR A 69 -1.78 -31.89 24.69
CA THR A 69 -0.49 -31.25 25.03
C THR A 69 -0.42 -30.72 26.47
N LEU A 70 -1.57 -30.64 27.14
CA LEU A 70 -1.72 -30.24 28.52
C LEU A 70 -2.63 -31.25 29.22
N MET A 71 -2.33 -31.62 30.46
CA MET A 71 -3.20 -32.48 31.25
C MET A 71 -4.30 -31.64 31.91
N LEU A 72 -5.51 -32.20 32.00
CA LEU A 72 -6.64 -31.52 32.62
C LEU A 72 -6.38 -31.24 34.11
N GLY A 73 -5.65 -32.13 34.81
CA GLY A 73 -5.23 -31.92 36.21
C GLY A 73 -4.44 -30.64 36.37
N ASP A 74 -3.31 -30.52 35.67
CA ASP A 74 -2.44 -29.34 35.73
C ASP A 74 -3.19 -28.02 35.42
N ALA A 75 -4.08 -28.04 34.42
CA ALA A 75 -4.89 -26.87 34.07
C ALA A 75 -5.89 -26.47 35.15
N LEU A 76 -6.47 -27.45 35.84
CA LEU A 76 -7.39 -27.23 36.95
C LEU A 76 -6.66 -26.81 38.22
N ASP A 77 -5.50 -27.39 38.51
CA ASP A 77 -4.67 -27.02 39.66
C ASP A 77 -4.23 -25.55 39.56
N ALA A 78 -3.73 -25.12 38.40
CA ALA A 78 -3.41 -23.72 38.15
C ALA A 78 -4.63 -22.80 38.32
N ARG A 79 -5.81 -23.24 37.84
CA ARG A 79 -7.04 -22.44 38.00
C ARG A 79 -7.53 -22.39 39.44
N LEU A 80 -7.36 -23.46 40.21
CA LEU A 80 -7.69 -23.50 41.63
C LEU A 80 -6.78 -22.59 42.43
N GLU A 81 -5.47 -22.55 42.12
CA GLU A 81 -4.54 -21.59 42.71
C GLU A 81 -4.96 -20.14 42.43
N GLU A 82 -5.33 -19.83 41.18
CA GLU A 82 -5.85 -18.51 40.81
C GLU A 82 -7.15 -18.16 41.57
N LEU A 83 -8.07 -19.12 41.70
CA LEU A 83 -9.34 -18.93 42.41
C LEU A 83 -9.13 -18.73 43.91
N HIS A 84 -8.20 -19.47 44.53
CA HIS A 84 -7.84 -19.27 45.93
C HIS A 84 -7.22 -17.88 46.15
N ALA A 85 -6.33 -17.45 45.27
CA ALA A 85 -5.78 -16.10 45.32
C ALA A 85 -6.88 -15.04 45.13
N GLU A 86 -7.81 -15.23 44.19
CA GLU A 86 -8.96 -14.33 43.99
C GLU A 86 -9.86 -14.27 45.22
N GLN A 87 -10.12 -15.40 45.86
CA GLN A 87 -10.89 -15.47 47.10
C GLN A 87 -10.19 -14.74 48.26
N GLU A 88 -8.89 -14.97 48.46
CA GLU A 88 -8.10 -14.26 49.48
C GLU A 88 -8.12 -12.75 49.26
N ASN A 89 -8.04 -12.31 47.99
CA ASN A 89 -8.14 -10.89 47.62
C ASN A 89 -9.52 -10.31 47.95
N LEU A 90 -10.60 -11.02 47.62
CA LEU A 90 -11.97 -10.61 47.93
C LEU A 90 -12.21 -10.55 49.43
N ASP A 91 -11.69 -11.52 50.19
CA ASP A 91 -11.78 -11.54 51.64
C ASP A 91 -11.01 -10.38 52.28
N ALA A 92 -9.81 -10.07 51.75
CA ALA A 92 -9.03 -8.92 52.19
C ALA A 92 -9.73 -7.58 51.90
N ALA A 93 -10.25 -7.40 50.67
CA ALA A 93 -11.03 -6.23 50.31
C ALA A 93 -12.29 -6.12 51.17
N GLY A 94 -12.95 -7.24 51.46
CA GLY A 94 -14.10 -7.32 52.37
C GLY A 94 -13.76 -6.89 53.80
N ARG A 95 -12.62 -7.33 54.35
CA ARG A 95 -12.12 -6.90 55.68
C ARG A 95 -11.86 -5.40 55.72
N VAL A 96 -11.14 -4.86 54.72
CA VAL A 96 -10.86 -3.43 54.63
C VAL A 96 -12.16 -2.62 54.51
N ALA A 97 -13.09 -3.04 53.65
CA ALA A 97 -14.39 -2.38 53.50
C ALA A 97 -15.24 -2.44 54.79
N ALA A 98 -15.21 -3.57 55.52
CA ALA A 98 -15.87 -3.70 56.81
C ALA A 98 -15.23 -2.81 57.88
N GLY A 99 -13.89 -2.75 57.92
CA GLY A 99 -13.15 -1.88 58.82
C GLY A 99 -13.44 -0.40 58.56
N LEU A 100 -13.44 0.01 57.30
CA LEU A 100 -13.83 1.37 56.87
C LEU A 100 -15.24 1.73 57.32
N ARG A 101 -16.19 0.80 57.15
CA ARG A 101 -17.58 0.99 57.57
C ARG A 101 -17.71 1.12 59.09
N GLN A 102 -16.98 0.32 59.86
CA GLN A 102 -17.00 0.37 61.33
C GLN A 102 -16.35 1.62 61.89
N ALA A 103 -15.30 2.13 61.24
CA ALA A 103 -14.63 3.37 61.63
C ALA A 103 -15.48 4.62 61.38
N HIS A 104 -16.63 4.49 60.69
CA HIS A 104 -17.46 5.61 60.24
C HIS A 104 -16.63 6.71 59.54
N ALA A 105 -15.60 6.31 58.80
CA ALA A 105 -14.66 7.23 58.19
C ALA A 105 -15.38 8.13 57.17
N GLU A 106 -15.32 9.44 57.37
CA GLU A 106 -15.68 10.40 56.34
C GLU A 106 -14.54 10.51 55.32
N PHE A 107 -14.86 10.86 54.08
CA PHE A 107 -13.85 10.97 53.01
C PHE A 107 -12.69 11.91 53.39
N SER A 108 -12.97 13.00 54.11
CA SER A 108 -11.98 13.98 54.57
C SER A 108 -11.07 13.49 55.70
N THR A 109 -11.47 12.46 56.44
CA THR A 109 -10.72 11.94 57.61
C THR A 109 -10.26 10.49 57.39
N LEU A 110 -10.37 10.00 56.16
CA LEU A 110 -10.02 8.65 55.76
C LEU A 110 -8.49 8.44 55.85
N ASP A 111 -8.04 7.49 56.67
CA ASP A 111 -6.64 7.02 56.65
C ASP A 111 -6.39 6.12 55.43
N ALA A 112 -6.37 6.73 54.25
CA ALA A 112 -6.18 6.02 53.00
C ALA A 112 -4.85 5.24 52.98
N ALA A 113 -3.79 5.76 53.60
CA ALA A 113 -2.48 5.11 53.62
C ALA A 113 -2.50 3.82 54.44
N GLY A 114 -3.13 3.82 55.62
CA GLY A 114 -3.26 2.63 56.47
C GLY A 114 -4.05 1.52 55.78
N TYR A 115 -5.25 1.84 55.28
CA TYR A 115 -6.11 0.85 54.62
C TYR A 115 -5.55 0.34 53.30
N LEU A 116 -4.86 1.21 52.53
CA LEU A 116 -4.17 0.78 51.31
C LEU A 116 -2.99 -0.15 51.61
N GLY A 117 -2.26 0.12 52.70
CA GLY A 117 -1.19 -0.74 53.18
C GLY A 117 -1.69 -2.12 53.59
N GLU A 118 -2.82 -2.21 54.30
CA GLU A 118 -3.46 -3.48 54.66
C GLU A 118 -3.93 -4.26 53.42
N LEU A 119 -4.55 -3.57 52.47
CA LEU A 119 -5.00 -4.17 51.21
C LEU A 119 -3.83 -4.70 50.38
N LEU A 120 -2.74 -3.93 50.28
CA LEU A 120 -1.52 -4.29 49.55
C LEU A 120 -0.71 -5.42 50.21
N ALA A 121 -0.68 -5.45 51.55
CA ALA A 121 -0.02 -6.50 52.31
C ALA A 121 -0.73 -7.86 52.11
N ALA A 122 -2.06 -7.83 51.96
CA ALA A 122 -2.85 -9.02 51.66
C ALA A 122 -2.85 -9.36 50.15
N SER A 123 -2.72 -8.37 49.27
CA SER A 123 -2.79 -8.58 47.81
C SER A 123 -2.13 -7.45 47.00
N GLN A 124 -1.09 -7.78 46.23
CA GLN A 124 -0.51 -6.84 45.26
C GLN A 124 -1.37 -6.64 44.01
N THR A 125 -2.28 -7.57 43.71
CA THR A 125 -3.15 -7.54 42.51
C THR A 125 -4.41 -6.71 42.72
N ALA A 126 -4.84 -6.46 43.96
CA ALA A 126 -6.06 -5.72 44.27
C ALA A 126 -6.06 -4.24 43.83
N LEU A 127 -4.87 -3.63 43.67
CA LEU A 127 -4.74 -2.22 43.27
C LEU A 127 -4.80 -1.94 41.76
N ARG A 128 -4.94 -2.96 40.91
CA ARG A 128 -4.83 -2.78 39.45
C ARG A 128 -5.95 -1.96 38.79
N GLN A 129 -6.99 -1.55 39.53
CA GLN A 129 -8.24 -1.04 38.95
C GLN A 129 -8.38 0.49 38.81
N ASP A 130 -7.44 1.32 39.27
CA ASP A 130 -7.54 2.79 39.09
C ASP A 130 -6.66 3.30 37.92
N VAL A 131 -6.72 2.60 36.80
CA VAL A 131 -6.08 3.01 35.54
C VAL A 131 -7.17 3.49 34.59
N LYS A 132 -7.06 4.74 34.10
CA LYS A 132 -7.98 5.30 33.08
C LYS A 132 -8.12 4.29 31.92
N PRO A 133 -9.35 3.95 31.46
CA PRO A 133 -9.56 2.94 30.42
C PRO A 133 -8.72 3.25 29.17
N TYR A 134 -7.80 2.34 28.83
CA TYR A 134 -6.96 2.49 27.65
C TYR A 134 -7.80 2.33 26.38
N VAL A 135 -7.74 3.31 25.47
CA VAL A 135 -8.53 3.29 24.23
C VAL A 135 -7.82 2.45 23.17
N HIS A 136 -8.18 1.16 23.12
CA HIS A 136 -7.76 0.22 22.08
C HIS A 136 -8.38 0.55 20.72
N ALA A 137 -7.57 1.13 19.82
CA ALA A 137 -8.02 1.48 18.47
C ALA A 137 -6.87 1.49 17.43
N PRO A 138 -5.95 0.51 17.42
CA PRO A 138 -4.71 0.60 16.63
C PRO A 138 -4.99 0.69 15.12
N VAL A 139 -5.93 -0.12 14.61
CA VAL A 139 -6.32 -0.11 13.19
C VAL A 139 -6.94 1.23 12.79
N ARG A 140 -7.85 1.79 13.62
CA ARG A 140 -8.48 3.09 13.36
C ARG A 140 -7.45 4.21 13.36
N ARG A 141 -6.50 4.18 14.30
CA ARG A 141 -5.39 5.14 14.38
C ARG A 141 -4.52 5.08 13.12
N HIS A 142 -4.16 3.88 12.68
CA HIS A 142 -3.34 3.68 11.49
C HIS A 142 -4.06 4.16 10.22
N ILE A 143 -5.32 3.76 10.01
CA ILE A 143 -6.13 4.19 8.85
C ILE A 143 -6.29 5.72 8.83
N ALA A 144 -6.63 6.33 9.98
CA ALA A 144 -6.74 7.78 10.10
C ALA A 144 -5.45 8.48 9.69
N ARG A 145 -4.32 7.99 10.19
CA ARG A 145 -3.00 8.58 9.94
C ARG A 145 -2.56 8.40 8.48
N SER A 146 -2.79 7.24 7.88
CA SER A 146 -2.52 6.99 6.47
C SER A 146 -3.32 7.93 5.56
N PHE A 147 -4.58 8.22 5.92
CA PHE A 147 -5.39 9.20 5.20
C PHE A 147 -4.87 10.64 5.38
N ASP A 148 -4.51 11.03 6.60
CA ASP A 148 -3.92 12.35 6.85
C ASP A 148 -2.62 12.56 6.03
N LEU A 149 -1.77 11.52 5.96
CA LEU A 149 -0.55 11.52 5.16
C LEU A 149 -0.84 11.61 3.65
N LEU A 150 -1.84 10.87 3.15
CA LEU A 150 -2.27 10.96 1.76
C LEU A 150 -2.66 12.40 1.39
N LEU A 151 -3.45 13.06 2.24
CA LEU A 151 -3.84 14.47 2.02
C LEU A 151 -2.66 15.43 2.05
N CYS A 152 -1.65 15.17 2.89
CA CYS A 152 -0.44 15.99 2.93
C CYS A 152 0.47 15.76 1.71
N LEU A 153 0.48 14.54 1.15
CA LEU A 153 1.34 14.16 0.04
C LEU A 153 0.75 14.56 -1.33
N LEU A 154 -0.58 14.46 -1.46
CA LEU A 154 -1.28 14.59 -2.72
C LEU A 154 -0.96 15.90 -3.48
N PRO A 155 -0.95 17.09 -2.87
CA PRO A 155 -0.64 18.32 -3.59
C PRO A 155 0.75 18.29 -4.22
N TRP A 156 1.75 17.82 -3.49
CA TRP A 156 3.12 17.70 -3.98
C TRP A 156 3.23 16.70 -5.12
N TYR A 157 2.54 15.57 -4.99
CA TYR A 157 2.49 14.56 -6.04
C TYR A 157 1.88 15.10 -7.34
N LEU A 158 0.76 15.84 -7.25
CA LEU A 158 0.12 16.46 -8.40
C LEU A 158 0.99 17.57 -9.03
N VAL A 159 1.71 18.35 -8.22
CA VAL A 159 2.66 19.36 -8.72
C VAL A 159 3.80 18.71 -9.51
N LEU A 160 4.37 17.61 -9.00
CA LEU A 160 5.45 16.89 -9.69
C LEU A 160 4.96 16.31 -11.01
N GLN A 161 3.79 15.66 -11.03
CA GLN A 161 3.19 15.16 -12.26
C GLN A 161 2.93 16.30 -13.26
N ALA A 162 2.33 17.40 -12.83
CA ALA A 162 2.05 18.55 -13.69
C ALA A 162 3.34 19.22 -14.22
N ALA A 163 4.45 19.07 -13.51
CA ALA A 163 5.78 19.53 -13.93
C ALA A 163 6.55 18.51 -14.79
N GLY A 164 5.95 17.35 -15.10
CA GLY A 164 6.60 16.28 -15.88
C GLY A 164 7.73 15.56 -15.15
N VAL A 165 7.83 15.70 -13.82
CA VAL A 165 8.86 15.04 -13.02
C VAL A 165 8.36 13.67 -12.60
N ASP A 166 9.11 12.60 -12.93
CA ASP A 166 8.76 11.24 -12.50
C ASP A 166 8.71 11.14 -10.95
N PRO A 167 7.53 10.94 -10.34
CA PRO A 167 7.40 10.81 -8.90
C PRO A 167 7.99 9.49 -8.36
N LYS A 168 8.16 8.48 -9.22
CA LYS A 168 8.68 7.15 -8.85
C LYS A 168 10.21 7.12 -8.82
N ALA A 169 10.88 8.07 -9.46
CA ALA A 169 12.32 8.24 -9.36
C ALA A 169 12.76 8.25 -7.89
N ARG A 170 13.86 7.55 -7.59
CA ARG A 170 14.28 7.25 -6.21
C ARG A 170 14.51 8.52 -5.37
N LEU A 171 15.17 9.52 -5.94
CA LEU A 171 15.40 10.79 -5.24
C LEU A 171 14.09 11.58 -5.08
N THR A 172 13.25 11.62 -6.11
CA THR A 172 11.96 12.31 -6.08
C THR A 172 11.04 11.73 -5.00
N SER A 173 10.94 10.40 -4.91
CA SER A 173 10.12 9.72 -3.89
C SER A 173 10.60 9.96 -2.45
N ILE A 174 11.92 10.07 -2.23
CA ILE A 174 12.49 10.47 -0.92
C ILE A 174 12.09 11.91 -0.59
N TRP A 175 12.29 12.84 -1.52
CA TRP A 175 11.91 14.25 -1.33
C TRP A 175 10.41 14.43 -1.11
N LEU A 176 9.59 13.70 -1.84
CA LEU A 176 8.15 13.69 -1.71
C LEU A 176 7.73 13.22 -0.30
N SER A 177 8.39 12.18 0.24
CA SER A 177 8.17 11.69 1.60
C SER A 177 8.54 12.75 2.66
N ILE A 178 9.65 13.47 2.46
CA ILE A 178 10.08 14.57 3.33
C ILE A 178 9.06 15.72 3.28
N LEU A 179 8.63 16.14 2.09
CA LEU A 179 7.63 17.20 1.91
C LEU A 179 6.29 16.86 2.58
N GLY A 180 5.82 15.61 2.42
CA GLY A 180 4.63 15.12 3.09
C GLY A 180 4.75 15.18 4.62
N MET A 181 5.91 14.78 5.16
CA MET A 181 6.18 14.84 6.60
C MET A 181 6.24 16.28 7.13
N VAL A 182 6.91 17.20 6.42
CA VAL A 182 6.99 18.62 6.79
C VAL A 182 5.59 19.26 6.76
N THR A 183 4.82 18.97 5.72
CA THR A 183 3.43 19.45 5.58
C THR A 183 2.58 18.97 6.75
N MET A 184 2.73 17.69 7.14
CA MET A 184 2.04 17.11 8.30
C MET A 184 2.46 17.79 9.62
N LEU A 185 3.75 18.10 9.78
CA LEU A 185 4.30 18.77 10.96
C LEU A 185 3.80 20.22 11.14
N VAL A 186 3.29 20.84 10.07
CA VAL A 186 2.65 22.15 10.10
C VAL A 186 1.14 22.02 10.27
N LEU A 187 0.48 21.20 9.44
CA LEU A 187 -0.98 21.12 9.40
C LEU A 187 -1.59 20.38 10.60
N GLU A 188 -1.03 19.23 11.00
CA GLU A 188 -1.63 18.46 12.10
C GLU A 188 -1.65 19.24 13.42
N PRO A 189 -0.57 19.91 13.87
CA PRO A 189 -0.61 20.67 15.11
C PRO A 189 -1.67 21.77 15.11
N LEU A 190 -1.85 22.47 13.98
CA LEU A 190 -2.89 23.49 13.81
C LEU A 190 -4.29 22.87 13.91
N LEU A 191 -4.53 21.74 13.24
CA LEU A 191 -5.82 21.05 13.26
C LEU A 191 -6.16 20.50 14.65
N LEU A 192 -5.17 19.95 15.36
CA LEU A 192 -5.34 19.47 16.73
C LEU A 192 -5.61 20.62 17.70
N HIS A 193 -4.91 21.75 17.55
CA HIS A 193 -5.14 22.94 18.37
C HIS A 193 -6.54 23.54 18.14
N LEU A 194 -6.93 23.68 16.88
CA LEU A 194 -8.19 24.33 16.50
C LEU A 194 -9.41 23.42 16.69
N PHE A 195 -9.32 22.13 16.37
CA PHE A 195 -10.48 21.22 16.30
C PHE A 195 -10.39 20.02 17.23
N GLY A 196 -9.21 19.75 17.81
CA GLY A 196 -8.93 18.54 18.57
C GLY A 196 -8.87 17.28 17.69
N THR A 197 -8.83 17.42 16.37
CA THR A 197 -8.84 16.27 15.45
C THR A 197 -8.27 16.66 14.08
N THR A 198 -7.86 15.67 13.32
CA THR A 198 -7.46 15.79 11.90
C THR A 198 -8.54 15.18 11.00
N PRO A 199 -8.57 15.47 9.69
CA PRO A 199 -9.56 14.89 8.77
C PRO A 199 -9.71 13.37 8.89
N GLY A 200 -8.60 12.62 8.89
CA GLY A 200 -8.59 11.17 9.02
C GLY A 200 -9.05 10.72 10.40
N LYS A 201 -8.62 11.39 11.47
CA LYS A 201 -9.05 11.07 12.84
C LYS A 201 -10.55 11.33 13.00
N TRP A 202 -11.06 12.46 12.52
CA TRP A 202 -12.48 12.80 12.55
C TRP A 202 -13.32 11.77 11.82
N LEU A 203 -12.88 11.36 10.62
CA LEU A 203 -13.54 10.34 9.81
C LEU A 203 -13.59 8.99 10.54
N MET A 204 -12.51 8.64 11.22
CA MET A 204 -12.43 7.45 12.07
C MET A 204 -13.06 7.63 13.47
N GLY A 205 -13.66 8.78 13.78
CA GLY A 205 -14.32 9.05 15.05
C GLY A 205 -13.35 9.16 16.23
N LEU A 206 -12.13 9.64 15.97
CA LEU A 206 -11.06 9.84 16.93
C LEU A 206 -10.89 11.34 17.21
N ARG A 207 -10.61 11.67 18.48
CA ARG A 207 -10.32 13.02 18.93
C ARG A 207 -9.14 12.99 19.91
N VAL A 208 -8.34 14.04 19.89
CA VAL A 208 -7.23 14.24 20.82
C VAL A 208 -7.54 15.43 21.70
N THR A 209 -7.41 15.26 23.01
CA THR A 209 -7.59 16.30 24.01
C THR A 209 -6.42 16.31 24.98
N ASP A 210 -6.34 17.30 25.87
CA ASP A 210 -5.52 17.19 27.07
C ASP A 210 -6.21 16.30 28.12
N GLU A 211 -5.58 16.16 29.29
CA GLU A 211 -6.07 15.38 30.44
C GLU A 211 -7.36 15.93 31.05
N ASN A 212 -7.67 17.21 30.80
CA ASN A 212 -8.88 17.89 31.27
C ASN A 212 -10.01 17.86 30.20
N GLY A 213 -9.77 17.20 29.06
CA GLY A 213 -10.70 17.15 27.93
C GLY A 213 -10.76 18.41 27.07
N GLN A 214 -9.85 19.36 27.26
CA GLN A 214 -9.71 20.56 26.44
C GLN A 214 -8.84 20.30 25.20
N ARG A 215 -8.84 21.25 24.25
CA ARG A 215 -8.00 21.16 23.05
C ARG A 215 -6.54 21.40 23.41
N LEU A 216 -5.64 20.73 22.70
CA LEU A 216 -4.21 20.85 22.97
C LEU A 216 -3.69 22.27 22.67
N PRO A 217 -2.82 22.84 23.52
CA PRO A 217 -2.01 23.98 23.15
C PRO A 217 -1.17 23.66 21.91
N LEU A 218 -0.90 24.65 21.06
CA LEU A 218 -0.16 24.44 19.80
C LEU A 218 1.21 23.76 20.02
N ALA A 219 1.94 24.14 21.06
CA ALA A 219 3.23 23.53 21.41
C ALA A 219 3.11 22.05 21.80
N ALA A 220 2.03 21.68 22.52
CA ALA A 220 1.76 20.29 22.88
C ALA A 220 1.35 19.47 21.65
N ALA A 221 0.50 20.04 20.79
CA ALA A 221 0.10 19.42 19.53
C ALA A 221 1.30 19.17 18.61
N TRP A 222 2.22 20.14 18.49
CA TRP A 222 3.47 19.97 17.74
C TRP A 222 4.30 18.82 18.29
N ARG A 223 4.57 18.84 19.61
CA ARG A 223 5.40 17.81 20.29
C ARG A 223 4.84 16.41 20.08
N ARG A 224 3.51 16.28 20.17
CA ARG A 224 2.79 15.05 19.86
C ARG A 224 3.01 14.62 18.41
N THR A 225 2.80 15.51 17.43
CA THR A 225 2.96 15.16 16.00
C THR A 225 4.39 14.71 15.67
N TRP A 226 5.40 15.39 16.20
CA TRP A 226 6.80 15.00 16.02
C TRP A 226 7.15 13.66 16.64
N ARG A 227 6.75 13.45 17.90
CA ARG A 227 6.92 12.15 18.55
C ARG A 227 6.20 11.06 17.79
N ALA A 228 5.02 11.32 17.22
CA ALA A 228 4.31 10.34 16.40
C ALA A 228 5.05 10.02 15.09
N LEU A 229 5.70 11.00 14.46
CA LEU A 229 6.53 10.77 13.26
C LEU A 229 7.78 9.95 13.59
N TRP A 230 8.48 10.31 14.66
CA TRP A 230 9.73 9.65 15.06
C TRP A 230 9.50 8.28 15.71
N TYR A 231 8.66 8.22 16.74
CA TYR A 231 8.40 7.03 17.53
C TYR A 231 7.26 6.15 16.99
N GLY A 232 6.40 6.67 16.11
CA GLY A 232 5.37 5.87 15.44
C GLY A 232 5.86 5.30 14.11
N TYR A 233 6.17 6.17 13.15
CA TYR A 233 6.55 5.78 11.78
C TYR A 233 8.06 5.68 11.54
N GLY A 234 8.90 6.06 12.50
CA GLY A 234 10.35 6.06 12.30
C GLY A 234 10.81 7.01 11.19
N CYS A 235 10.08 8.12 10.96
CA CYS A 235 10.32 9.03 9.83
C CYS A 235 10.41 8.35 8.46
N PHE A 236 9.75 7.20 8.29
CA PHE A 236 9.82 6.35 7.08
C PHE A 236 11.24 5.83 6.75
N ILE A 237 12.18 5.88 7.70
CA ILE A 237 13.51 5.30 7.53
C ILE A 237 13.36 3.78 7.44
N PRO A 238 13.88 3.13 6.38
CA PRO A 238 13.79 1.68 6.23
C PRO A 238 14.33 0.94 7.45
N VAL A 239 13.76 -0.22 7.77
CA VAL A 239 14.05 -1.02 8.99
C VAL A 239 13.63 -0.32 10.30
N TYR A 240 14.02 0.93 10.54
CA TYR A 240 13.63 1.68 11.74
C TYR A 240 12.11 1.86 11.83
N SER A 241 11.44 2.17 10.71
CA SER A 241 9.98 2.25 10.65
C SER A 241 9.30 0.94 11.03
N ILE A 242 9.82 -0.20 10.56
CA ILE A 242 9.31 -1.55 10.88
C ILE A 242 9.46 -1.83 12.37
N VAL A 243 10.66 -1.56 12.93
CA VAL A 243 10.93 -1.72 14.36
C VAL A 243 9.97 -0.85 15.17
N ARG A 244 9.79 0.43 14.81
CA ARG A 244 8.91 1.36 15.54
C ARG A 244 7.44 0.98 15.48
N LEU A 245 6.94 0.52 14.33
CA LEU A 245 5.58 0.01 14.19
C LEU A 245 5.37 -1.23 15.06
N TYR A 246 6.32 -2.17 15.05
CA TYR A 246 6.26 -3.36 15.90
C TYR A 246 6.31 -3.03 17.39
N THR A 247 7.21 -2.14 17.83
CA THR A 247 7.29 -1.74 19.23
C THR A 247 6.04 -1.00 19.68
N SER A 248 5.47 -0.16 18.82
CA SER A 248 4.21 0.56 19.11
C SER A 248 3.04 -0.40 19.22
N TRP A 249 2.97 -1.41 18.35
CA TRP A 249 1.97 -2.48 18.42
C TRP A 249 2.09 -3.27 19.72
N LYS A 250 3.30 -3.68 20.12
CA LYS A 250 3.51 -4.37 21.40
C LYS A 250 3.13 -3.53 22.61
N ALA A 251 3.48 -2.25 22.63
CA ALA A 251 3.10 -1.34 23.71
C ALA A 251 1.57 -1.17 23.81
N GLU A 252 0.89 -1.03 22.67
CA GLU A 252 -0.56 -0.93 22.60
C GLU A 252 -1.26 -2.21 23.12
N GLN A 253 -0.76 -3.38 22.73
CA GLN A 253 -1.26 -4.67 23.23
C GLN A 253 -1.00 -4.90 24.72
N ALA A 254 -0.01 -4.20 25.28
CA ALA A 254 0.31 -4.22 26.71
C ALA A 254 -0.38 -3.08 27.49
N GLU A 255 -1.32 -2.35 26.86
CA GLU A 255 -2.03 -1.21 27.45
C GLU A 255 -1.10 -0.09 27.94
N GLN A 256 0.10 -0.01 27.35
CA GLN A 256 1.07 1.02 27.69
C GLN A 256 0.79 2.30 26.92
N PRO A 257 0.95 3.48 27.56
CA PRO A 257 0.86 4.75 26.87
C PRO A 257 1.90 4.81 25.75
N LEU A 258 1.48 5.26 24.57
CA LEU A 258 2.40 5.41 23.45
C LEU A 258 3.25 6.67 23.65
N GLU A 259 4.48 6.67 23.14
CA GLU A 259 5.46 7.77 23.30
C GLU A 259 4.92 9.16 22.92
N TRP A 260 4.00 9.21 21.96
CA TRP A 260 3.39 10.45 21.49
C TRP A 260 2.08 10.81 22.21
N GLU A 261 1.68 10.05 23.23
CA GLU A 261 0.48 10.30 24.04
C GLU A 261 0.78 10.97 25.38
N ASP A 262 2.05 11.16 25.71
CA ASP A 262 2.47 11.96 26.86
C ASP A 262 1.82 13.36 26.86
N GLY A 263 1.08 13.68 27.91
CA GLY A 263 0.30 14.92 28.08
C GLY A 263 -0.93 15.07 27.15
N SER A 264 -1.42 13.99 26.54
CA SER A 264 -2.59 14.06 25.64
C SER A 264 -3.40 12.76 25.57
N GLU A 265 -4.73 12.90 25.63
CA GLU A 265 -5.67 11.79 25.63
C GLU A 265 -6.26 11.53 24.24
N LEU A 266 -6.38 10.25 23.86
CA LEU A 266 -7.18 9.85 22.71
C LEU A 266 -8.59 9.46 23.15
N ARG A 267 -9.60 10.05 22.53
CA ARG A 267 -11.00 9.68 22.70
C ARG A 267 -11.53 9.06 21.41
N ALA A 268 -12.21 7.93 21.52
CA ALA A 268 -12.82 7.23 20.40
C ALA A 268 -14.33 7.16 20.55
N ALA A 269 -15.05 7.67 19.55
CA ALA A 269 -16.49 7.44 19.43
C ALA A 269 -16.77 5.96 19.08
N PRO A 270 -17.98 5.44 19.37
CA PRO A 270 -18.42 4.12 18.96
C PRO A 270 -18.27 3.90 17.45
N TRP A 271 -17.88 2.68 17.07
CA TRP A 271 -17.70 2.34 15.67
C TRP A 271 -19.03 2.33 14.91
N LYS A 272 -19.03 2.87 13.69
CA LYS A 272 -20.17 2.86 12.76
C LYS A 272 -19.69 2.52 11.36
N ALA A 273 -20.33 1.56 10.69
CA ALA A 273 -19.91 1.04 9.38
C ALA A 273 -19.79 2.11 8.29
N TRP A 274 -20.65 3.14 8.31
CA TRP A 274 -20.61 4.24 7.34
C TRP A 274 -19.26 4.99 7.34
N ARG A 275 -18.51 4.99 8.45
CA ARG A 275 -17.18 5.63 8.52
C ARG A 275 -16.17 4.96 7.60
N GLY A 276 -16.27 3.63 7.46
CA GLY A 276 -15.45 2.88 6.50
C GLY A 276 -15.82 3.20 5.06
N ALA A 277 -17.12 3.26 4.75
CA ALA A 277 -17.60 3.66 3.43
C ALA A 277 -17.21 5.10 3.07
N ALA A 278 -17.34 6.04 4.02
CA ALA A 278 -16.94 7.42 3.84
C ALA A 278 -15.43 7.57 3.63
N TRP A 279 -14.61 6.77 4.32
CA TRP A 279 -13.17 6.71 4.07
C TRP A 279 -12.84 6.17 2.68
N ALA A 280 -13.46 5.07 2.26
CA ALA A 280 -13.25 4.54 0.91
C ALA A 280 -13.60 5.58 -0.16
N ALA A 281 -14.75 6.27 -0.02
CA ALA A 281 -15.14 7.35 -0.91
C ALA A 281 -14.14 8.52 -0.89
N ALA A 282 -13.66 8.91 0.29
CA ALA A 282 -12.71 10.01 0.45
C ALA A 282 -11.31 9.70 -0.14
N VAL A 283 -10.94 8.42 -0.29
CA VAL A 283 -9.70 7.99 -0.96
C VAL A 283 -9.85 7.95 -2.48
N LEU A 284 -11.05 7.64 -2.99
CA LEU A 284 -11.30 7.55 -4.43
C LEU A 284 -11.11 8.89 -5.15
N ALA A 285 -11.51 10.02 -4.55
CA ALA A 285 -11.39 11.32 -5.18
C ALA A 285 -9.92 11.76 -5.43
N PRO A 286 -9.00 11.68 -4.44
CA PRO A 286 -7.57 11.83 -4.65
C PRO A 286 -7.00 10.92 -5.74
N LEU A 287 -7.40 9.64 -5.73
CA LEU A 287 -6.93 8.66 -6.71
C LEU A 287 -7.37 9.05 -8.13
N ALA A 288 -8.64 9.43 -8.30
CA ALA A 288 -9.15 9.94 -9.57
C ALA A 288 -8.41 11.20 -10.04
N ALA A 289 -8.08 12.12 -9.13
CA ALA A 289 -7.30 13.31 -9.47
C ALA A 289 -5.90 12.96 -10.01
N THR A 290 -5.22 11.98 -9.41
CA THR A 290 -3.92 11.51 -9.91
C THR A 290 -4.01 10.86 -11.28
N VAL A 291 -5.08 10.11 -11.56
CA VAL A 291 -5.32 9.52 -12.88
C VAL A 291 -5.61 10.59 -13.91
N LEU A 292 -6.46 11.57 -13.59
CA LEU A 292 -6.82 12.65 -14.52
C LEU A 292 -5.63 13.54 -14.88
N VAL A 293 -4.76 13.87 -13.91
CA VAL A 293 -3.52 14.60 -14.18
C VAL A 293 -2.56 13.73 -14.99
N GLY A 294 -2.41 12.45 -14.64
CA GLY A 294 -1.62 11.49 -15.41
C GLY A 294 -2.04 11.40 -16.89
N LEU A 295 -3.34 11.28 -17.16
CA LEU A 295 -3.88 11.23 -18.51
C LEU A 295 -3.63 12.53 -19.30
N LYS A 296 -3.72 13.70 -18.63
CA LYS A 296 -3.39 14.98 -19.25
C LYS A 296 -1.89 15.09 -19.56
N THR A 297 -1.05 14.55 -18.69
CA THR A 297 0.39 14.59 -18.88
C THR A 297 0.83 13.69 -20.04
N CYS A 298 0.25 12.51 -20.28
CA CYS A 298 0.61 11.63 -21.40
C CYS A 298 0.42 12.19 -22.84
N GLN A 299 0.14 13.49 -23.02
CA GLN A 299 0.08 14.14 -24.32
C GLN A 299 1.47 14.70 -24.70
N PRO A 300 1.89 14.62 -25.98
CA PRO A 300 3.18 15.16 -26.42
C PRO A 300 3.28 16.67 -26.12
N THR A 301 4.42 17.07 -25.53
CA THR A 301 4.69 18.42 -25.04
C THR A 301 4.72 19.48 -26.15
N HIS A 302 5.17 19.09 -27.34
CA HIS A 302 5.28 19.95 -28.52
C HIS A 302 4.36 19.47 -29.63
N THR A 303 3.60 20.41 -30.21
CA THR A 303 2.64 20.14 -31.29
C THR A 303 2.89 21.01 -32.52
N GLY A 304 2.41 20.56 -33.69
CA GLY A 304 2.55 21.28 -34.96
C GLY A 304 3.87 21.02 -35.67
N ASP A 305 4.51 22.07 -36.20
CA ASP A 305 5.80 21.92 -36.90
C ASP A 305 6.94 21.70 -35.89
N LEU A 306 7.44 20.47 -35.86
CA LEU A 306 8.51 20.03 -34.97
C LEU A 306 9.88 20.34 -35.56
N THR A 307 10.84 20.70 -34.71
CA THR A 307 12.27 20.59 -35.05
C THR A 307 12.77 19.24 -34.55
N VAL A 308 13.96 18.78 -34.99
CA VAL A 308 14.58 17.54 -34.46
C VAL A 308 14.67 17.56 -32.94
N ARG A 309 15.05 18.71 -32.36
CA ARG A 309 15.09 18.90 -30.91
C ARG A 309 13.72 18.73 -30.25
N LYS A 310 12.67 19.37 -30.77
CA LYS A 310 11.31 19.25 -30.21
C LYS A 310 10.76 17.83 -30.34
N PHE A 311 11.13 17.12 -31.41
CA PHE A 311 10.84 15.70 -31.57
C PHE A 311 11.55 14.87 -30.50
N ALA A 312 12.86 15.09 -30.26
CA ALA A 312 13.60 14.41 -29.20
C ALA A 312 12.98 14.66 -27.82
N GLU A 313 12.61 15.91 -27.52
CA GLU A 313 11.91 16.29 -26.28
C GLU A 313 10.55 15.57 -26.14
N ASN A 314 9.78 15.41 -27.23
CA ASN A 314 8.54 14.60 -27.23
C ASN A 314 8.81 13.12 -27.01
N TYR A 315 9.83 12.57 -27.67
CA TYR A 315 10.21 11.16 -27.57
C TYR A 315 10.62 10.81 -26.14
N ASP A 316 11.52 11.60 -25.54
CA ASP A 316 12.01 11.37 -24.18
C ASP A 316 10.90 11.54 -23.14
N TYR A 317 9.96 12.45 -23.41
CA TYR A 317 8.78 12.61 -22.59
C TYR A 317 7.93 11.33 -22.56
N ILE A 318 7.58 10.79 -23.73
CA ILE A 318 6.77 9.56 -23.83
C ILE A 318 7.56 8.37 -23.26
N HIS A 319 8.86 8.28 -23.56
CA HIS A 319 9.77 7.31 -22.99
C HIS A 319 9.72 7.29 -21.46
N SER A 320 9.77 8.46 -20.80
CA SER A 320 9.74 8.56 -19.34
C SER A 320 8.43 8.05 -18.72
N THR A 321 7.32 8.12 -19.47
CA THR A 321 6.00 7.67 -19.02
C THR A 321 5.73 6.18 -19.27
N GLU A 322 6.25 5.64 -20.37
CA GLU A 322 5.96 4.29 -20.87
C GLU A 322 7.13 3.30 -20.65
N GLY A 323 8.36 3.77 -20.37
CA GLY A 323 9.59 3.01 -20.62
C GLY A 323 10.41 2.59 -19.41
N LEU A 324 10.21 1.35 -18.94
CA LEU A 324 11.36 0.52 -18.58
C LEU A 324 11.87 -0.11 -19.89
N LEU A 325 13.13 0.13 -20.28
CA LEU A 325 13.93 -0.62 -21.30
C LEU A 325 14.19 0.02 -22.70
N SER A 326 13.78 1.25 -23.02
CA SER A 326 14.15 1.94 -24.29
C SER A 326 15.29 2.96 -24.11
N ARG A 327 15.87 3.47 -25.21
CA ARG A 327 16.90 4.54 -25.22
C ARG A 327 16.28 5.93 -25.27
N GLU A 328 16.90 6.91 -24.61
CA GLU A 328 16.60 8.35 -24.75
C GLU A 328 17.26 8.91 -26.03
N LEU A 329 16.87 10.10 -26.46
CA LEU A 329 17.48 10.87 -27.54
C LEU A 329 18.26 12.06 -26.99
N TYR A 330 19.37 12.42 -27.65
CA TYR A 330 19.99 13.73 -27.44
C TYR A 330 19.23 14.82 -28.19
N ASP A 331 19.50 16.10 -27.88
CA ASP A 331 18.94 17.27 -28.57
C ASP A 331 19.13 17.26 -30.10
N ASP A 332 20.13 16.52 -30.60
CA ASP A 332 20.43 16.36 -32.03
C ASP A 332 19.71 15.16 -32.68
N GLY A 333 18.89 14.42 -31.91
CA GLY A 333 18.14 13.26 -32.38
C GLY A 333 18.96 11.97 -32.45
N THR A 334 20.17 11.91 -31.91
CA THR A 334 20.94 10.66 -31.82
C THR A 334 20.63 9.88 -30.55
N TRP A 335 20.78 8.56 -30.58
CA TRP A 335 20.48 7.71 -29.43
C TRP A 335 21.44 7.95 -28.27
N ALA A 336 20.91 8.27 -27.10
CA ALA A 336 21.65 8.29 -25.86
C ALA A 336 21.94 6.85 -25.34
N PRO A 337 23.00 6.65 -24.54
CA PRO A 337 23.26 5.38 -23.88
C PRO A 337 22.09 4.95 -22.97
N ALA A 338 21.74 3.66 -22.97
CA ALA A 338 20.70 3.15 -22.08
C ALA A 338 21.12 3.30 -20.60
N THR A 339 20.29 3.96 -19.80
CA THR A 339 20.50 4.11 -18.35
C THR A 339 19.51 3.23 -17.59
N GLN A 340 20.00 2.34 -16.74
CA GLN A 340 19.16 1.48 -15.89
C GLN A 340 19.59 1.64 -14.44
N LEU A 341 18.64 1.93 -13.54
CA LEU A 341 18.88 2.01 -12.08
C LEU A 341 19.98 3.03 -11.67
N GLY A 342 20.16 4.11 -12.43
CA GLY A 342 21.17 5.13 -12.15
C GLY A 342 22.62 4.73 -12.48
N PHE A 343 22.81 3.57 -13.12
CA PHE A 343 24.08 3.18 -13.72
C PHE A 343 23.95 3.32 -15.25
N GLN A 344 24.99 3.83 -15.90
CA GLN A 344 25.13 3.67 -17.35
C GLN A 344 25.27 2.18 -17.62
N VAL A 345 24.19 1.55 -18.08
CA VAL A 345 24.26 0.19 -18.58
C VAL A 345 24.76 0.32 -20.00
N ILE A 346 26.07 0.17 -20.17
CA ILE A 346 26.67 -0.07 -21.48
C ILE A 346 26.17 -1.45 -21.90
N HIS A 347 24.97 -1.52 -22.48
CA HIS A 347 24.62 -2.68 -23.27
C HIS A 347 25.71 -2.76 -24.35
N HIS A 348 26.39 -3.89 -24.43
CA HIS A 348 27.22 -4.24 -25.58
C HIS A 348 26.36 -4.46 -26.86
N THR A 349 25.22 -3.80 -27.01
CA THR A 349 24.42 -3.79 -28.25
C THR A 349 24.89 -2.64 -29.13
N LYS A 350 26.01 -2.90 -29.81
CA LYS A 350 26.69 -1.98 -30.73
C LYS A 350 25.85 -1.45 -31.90
N ASN A 351 24.65 -1.95 -32.19
CA ASN A 351 24.08 -1.82 -33.54
C ASN A 351 22.58 -1.42 -33.57
N VAL A 352 22.18 -0.30 -32.98
CA VAL A 352 20.99 0.40 -33.49
C VAL A 352 21.49 1.63 -34.23
N PRO A 353 21.29 1.74 -35.55
CA PRO A 353 21.68 2.93 -36.27
C PRO A 353 20.84 4.12 -35.83
N ASN A 354 21.43 5.31 -35.95
CA ASN A 354 20.73 6.54 -35.63
C ASN A 354 19.56 6.77 -36.60
N LEU A 355 18.54 7.44 -36.07
CA LEU A 355 17.49 8.03 -36.89
C LEU A 355 18.10 9.05 -37.85
N SER A 356 17.62 9.04 -39.08
CA SER A 356 17.92 10.04 -40.11
C SER A 356 16.74 11.00 -40.20
N TYR A 357 17.03 12.30 -40.32
CA TYR A 357 16.04 13.37 -40.24
C TYR A 357 16.11 14.23 -41.49
N THR A 358 14.98 14.43 -42.18
CA THR A 358 14.88 15.43 -43.25
C THR A 358 14.06 16.63 -42.79
N THR A 359 14.61 17.82 -42.98
CA THR A 359 13.94 19.08 -42.60
C THR A 359 13.71 19.99 -43.81
N LYS A 360 12.62 20.76 -43.78
CA LYS A 360 12.26 21.80 -44.76
C LYS A 360 11.90 23.06 -43.99
N ASP A 361 12.59 24.17 -44.29
CA ASP A 361 12.43 25.45 -43.60
C ASP A 361 12.59 25.36 -42.06
N GLY A 362 13.42 24.42 -41.58
CA GLY A 362 13.64 24.16 -40.15
C GLY A 362 12.60 23.22 -39.50
N SER A 363 11.54 22.86 -40.22
CA SER A 363 10.53 21.90 -39.78
C SER A 363 10.91 20.49 -40.21
N LEU A 364 10.76 19.53 -39.32
CA LEU A 364 11.00 18.12 -39.55
C LEU A 364 9.84 17.52 -40.35
N ILE A 365 10.16 16.89 -41.48
CA ILE A 365 9.18 16.36 -42.44
C ILE A 365 9.29 14.86 -42.67
N ASP A 366 10.41 14.26 -42.28
CA ASP A 366 10.70 12.85 -42.53
C ASP A 366 11.66 12.33 -41.47
N ILE A 367 11.36 11.15 -40.94
CA ILE A 367 12.25 10.36 -40.09
C ILE A 367 12.42 8.99 -40.74
N SER A 368 13.66 8.54 -40.90
CA SER A 368 13.93 7.19 -41.38
C SER A 368 15.00 6.46 -40.56
N LEU A 369 14.91 5.14 -40.52
CA LEU A 369 15.88 4.26 -39.90
C LEU A 369 16.12 3.08 -40.84
N HIS A 370 17.38 2.83 -41.16
CA HIS A 370 17.79 1.71 -41.98
C HIS A 370 18.87 0.93 -41.25
N MET A 371 18.64 -0.36 -41.04
CA MET A 371 19.59 -1.25 -40.40
C MET A 371 19.59 -2.61 -41.05
N GLY A 372 20.73 -3.30 -41.02
CA GLY A 372 20.80 -4.63 -41.59
C GLY A 372 22.20 -5.20 -41.49
N ALA A 373 22.29 -6.49 -41.77
CA ALA A 373 23.55 -7.20 -41.87
C ALA A 373 23.49 -8.20 -43.01
N GLU A 374 24.48 -8.16 -43.89
CA GLU A 374 24.60 -9.06 -45.04
C GLU A 374 24.97 -10.50 -44.63
N ALA A 375 25.64 -10.67 -43.48
CA ALA A 375 26.01 -11.97 -42.94
C ALA A 375 25.98 -12.00 -41.40
N CYS A 376 25.12 -12.86 -40.84
CA CYS A 376 24.97 -13.13 -39.42
C CYS A 376 25.30 -14.59 -39.14
N THR A 377 26.13 -14.85 -38.12
CA THR A 377 26.49 -16.21 -37.67
C THR A 377 25.96 -16.53 -36.27
N SER A 378 25.18 -15.61 -35.68
CA SER A 378 24.51 -15.73 -34.39
C SER A 378 23.10 -15.13 -34.46
N PRO A 379 22.22 -15.42 -33.47
CA PRO A 379 20.97 -14.69 -33.31
C PRO A 379 21.20 -13.17 -33.22
N VAL A 380 20.22 -12.40 -33.69
CA VAL A 380 20.25 -10.93 -33.71
C VAL A 380 19.40 -10.39 -32.57
N TYR A 381 20.03 -9.69 -31.63
CA TYR A 381 19.38 -9.07 -30.48
C TYR A 381 19.25 -7.57 -30.65
N GLY A 382 18.31 -6.97 -29.93
CA GLY A 382 18.20 -5.52 -29.81
C GLY A 382 17.69 -4.83 -31.07
N LEU A 383 16.71 -5.45 -31.75
CA LEU A 383 15.97 -4.79 -32.82
C LEU A 383 15.16 -3.62 -32.24
N PRO A 384 15.08 -2.47 -32.94
CA PRO A 384 14.59 -1.21 -32.39
C PRO A 384 13.05 -1.11 -32.39
N PHE A 385 12.31 -2.20 -32.18
CA PHE A 385 10.84 -2.17 -32.29
C PHE A 385 10.22 -1.18 -31.32
N ARG A 386 10.75 -1.10 -30.10
CA ARG A 386 10.26 -0.17 -29.07
C ARG A 386 10.65 1.28 -29.37
N GLU A 387 11.86 1.50 -29.87
CA GLU A 387 12.33 2.79 -30.35
C GLU A 387 11.49 3.29 -31.53
N LEU A 388 11.14 2.43 -32.49
CA LEU A 388 10.28 2.79 -33.61
C LEU A 388 8.84 3.08 -33.17
N TYR A 389 8.30 2.28 -32.25
CA TYR A 389 7.00 2.56 -31.61
C TYR A 389 6.96 3.96 -30.98
N LEU A 390 7.96 4.28 -30.16
CA LEU A 390 8.06 5.59 -29.52
C LEU A 390 8.30 6.71 -30.54
N THR A 391 9.09 6.45 -31.58
CA THR A 391 9.33 7.38 -32.70
C THR A 391 8.02 7.74 -33.39
N MET A 392 7.17 6.75 -33.69
CA MET A 392 5.87 6.99 -34.32
C MET A 392 4.97 7.87 -33.44
N LEU A 393 4.90 7.60 -32.14
CA LEU A 393 4.11 8.41 -31.21
C LEU A 393 4.67 9.83 -31.00
N ALA A 394 5.99 9.97 -31.00
CA ALA A 394 6.66 11.25 -30.78
C ALA A 394 6.61 12.17 -32.02
N PHE A 395 6.58 11.59 -33.22
CA PHE A 395 6.62 12.32 -34.48
C PHE A 395 5.33 13.08 -34.79
N ASP A 396 4.21 12.64 -34.22
CA ASP A 396 2.91 13.23 -34.53
C ASP A 396 2.54 14.45 -33.70
N GLY A 397 3.15 14.69 -32.53
CA GLY A 397 2.93 15.92 -31.75
C GLY A 397 1.46 16.37 -31.71
N ALA A 398 0.51 15.43 -31.60
CA ALA A 398 -0.95 15.54 -31.63
C ALA A 398 -1.55 16.77 -32.36
N ARG A 399 -2.12 16.53 -33.56
CA ARG A 399 -3.24 17.35 -34.05
C ARG A 399 -4.42 17.22 -33.07
N THR A 400 -5.22 18.28 -32.92
CA THR A 400 -6.34 18.37 -31.96
C THR A 400 -7.55 17.46 -32.23
N ALA A 401 -7.44 16.43 -33.07
CA ALA A 401 -8.55 15.56 -33.46
C ALA A 401 -8.34 14.14 -32.92
N ALA A 402 -9.17 13.74 -31.94
CA ALA A 402 -9.09 12.45 -31.25
C ALA A 402 -9.02 11.21 -32.18
N SER A 403 -9.55 11.30 -33.40
CA SER A 403 -9.52 10.21 -34.38
C SER A 403 -8.17 10.02 -35.09
N ALA A 404 -7.34 11.06 -35.16
CA ALA A 404 -6.01 10.97 -35.79
C ALA A 404 -5.01 10.25 -34.87
N ASP A 405 -5.08 10.56 -33.57
CA ASP A 405 -4.27 9.92 -32.52
C ASP A 405 -4.53 8.40 -32.46
N GLU A 406 -5.79 7.97 -32.63
CA GLU A 406 -6.16 6.54 -32.64
C GLU A 406 -5.55 5.77 -33.82
N ALA A 407 -5.54 6.35 -35.01
CA ALA A 407 -5.04 5.68 -36.22
C ALA A 407 -3.52 5.48 -36.16
N LEU A 408 -2.80 6.50 -35.68
CA LEU A 408 -1.35 6.41 -35.51
C LEU A 408 -0.97 5.46 -34.37
N ALA A 409 -1.66 5.53 -33.23
CA ALA A 409 -1.44 4.61 -32.12
C ALA A 409 -1.73 3.15 -32.53
N ALA A 410 -2.73 2.92 -33.39
CA ALA A 410 -3.00 1.60 -33.94
C ALA A 410 -1.86 1.10 -34.84
N ALA A 411 -1.34 1.95 -35.73
CA ALA A 411 -0.18 1.62 -36.58
C ALA A 411 1.07 1.31 -35.75
N ALA A 412 1.33 2.11 -34.70
CA ALA A 412 2.45 1.90 -33.80
C ALA A 412 2.33 0.57 -33.02
N ARG A 413 1.11 0.25 -32.54
CA ARG A 413 0.84 -1.04 -31.87
C ARG A 413 1.01 -2.23 -32.81
N GLN A 414 0.55 -2.12 -34.06
CA GLN A 414 0.75 -3.17 -35.05
C GLN A 414 2.24 -3.51 -35.23
N LEU A 415 3.13 -2.51 -35.24
CA LEU A 415 4.57 -2.74 -35.33
C LEU A 415 5.12 -3.53 -34.13
N LEU A 416 4.59 -3.33 -32.93
CA LEU A 416 5.01 -4.07 -31.73
C LEU A 416 4.41 -5.48 -31.65
N ASP A 417 3.13 -5.63 -32.01
CA ASP A 417 2.39 -6.87 -31.87
C ASP A 417 2.72 -7.85 -33.01
N GLU A 418 2.94 -7.34 -34.23
CA GLU A 418 3.20 -8.12 -35.43
C GLU A 418 4.43 -7.61 -36.23
N PRO A 419 5.63 -7.55 -35.62
CA PRO A 419 6.85 -6.94 -36.19
C PRO A 419 7.38 -7.58 -37.48
N LEU A 420 6.88 -8.77 -37.85
CA LEU A 420 7.25 -9.45 -39.11
C LEU A 420 6.37 -9.06 -40.29
N GLN A 421 5.21 -8.43 -40.04
CA GLN A 421 4.38 -7.92 -41.11
C GLN A 421 4.89 -6.56 -41.56
N GLU A 422 4.93 -6.37 -42.88
CA GLU A 422 5.18 -5.06 -43.46
C GLU A 422 4.02 -4.13 -43.14
N LEU A 423 4.34 -2.89 -42.80
CA LEU A 423 3.37 -1.85 -42.50
C LEU A 423 3.50 -0.77 -43.58
N HIS A 424 2.44 -0.60 -44.37
CA HIS A 424 2.32 0.45 -45.38
C HIS A 424 0.99 1.16 -45.14
N THR A 425 1.01 2.28 -44.43
CA THR A 425 -0.22 2.97 -44.03
C THR A 425 -0.11 4.47 -44.13
N GLN A 426 -1.26 5.12 -44.33
CA GLN A 426 -1.41 6.56 -44.22
C GLN A 426 -2.28 6.86 -43.01
N ALA A 427 -1.69 7.47 -41.98
CA ALA A 427 -2.37 7.79 -40.73
C ALA A 427 -2.02 9.21 -40.31
N ALA A 428 -3.01 9.96 -39.80
CA ALA A 428 -2.83 11.30 -39.24
C ALA A 428 -2.16 12.36 -40.16
N GLY A 429 -2.08 12.12 -41.47
CA GLY A 429 -1.36 13.00 -42.41
C GLY A 429 0.12 12.62 -42.62
N TYR A 430 0.49 11.40 -42.22
CA TYR A 430 1.79 10.80 -42.47
C TYR A 430 1.64 9.55 -43.31
N GLN A 431 2.66 9.28 -44.12
CA GLN A 431 2.90 7.98 -44.71
C GLN A 431 3.92 7.26 -43.84
N ILE A 432 3.59 6.05 -43.41
CA ILE A 432 4.43 5.18 -42.60
C ILE A 432 4.70 3.91 -43.39
N ASP A 433 5.97 3.66 -43.63
CA ASP A 433 6.47 2.48 -44.30
C ASP A 433 7.48 1.76 -43.40
N TYR A 434 7.20 0.50 -43.08
CA TYR A 434 8.10 -0.35 -42.31
C TYR A 434 8.18 -1.74 -42.95
N SER A 435 9.41 -2.26 -43.06
CA SER A 435 9.66 -3.62 -43.50
C SER A 435 10.85 -4.23 -42.76
N LEU A 436 10.74 -5.53 -42.48
CA LEU A 436 11.82 -6.36 -41.94
C LEU A 436 11.93 -7.61 -42.80
N THR A 437 12.89 -7.60 -43.72
CA THR A 437 13.21 -8.76 -44.57
C THR A 437 14.32 -9.57 -43.91
N MET A 438 14.12 -10.87 -43.76
CA MET A 438 15.12 -11.78 -43.21
C MET A 438 15.31 -13.02 -44.09
N THR A 439 16.55 -13.49 -44.20
CA THR A 439 16.91 -14.73 -44.90
C THR A 439 17.72 -15.60 -43.95
N GLY A 440 17.39 -16.90 -43.87
CA GLY A 440 18.11 -17.87 -43.05
C GLY A 440 17.72 -17.91 -41.56
N PHE A 441 16.88 -16.98 -41.09
CA PHE A 441 16.32 -16.97 -39.73
C PHE A 441 15.01 -17.78 -39.64
N THR A 442 14.70 -18.32 -38.46
CA THR A 442 13.47 -19.11 -38.22
C THR A 442 12.28 -18.28 -37.75
N GLY A 443 12.53 -17.05 -37.29
CA GLY A 443 11.49 -16.14 -36.80
C GLY A 443 11.99 -15.28 -35.64
N LEU A 444 11.04 -14.69 -34.91
CA LEU A 444 11.29 -13.95 -33.67
C LEU A 444 11.06 -14.85 -32.45
N ALA A 445 12.00 -14.83 -31.52
CA ALA A 445 11.85 -15.42 -30.19
C ALA A 445 10.96 -14.55 -29.28
N GLU A 446 10.54 -15.13 -28.13
CA GLU A 446 9.76 -14.41 -27.10
C GLU A 446 10.49 -13.18 -26.54
N ASP A 447 11.81 -13.14 -26.61
CA ASP A 447 12.63 -12.01 -26.18
C ASP A 447 12.82 -10.93 -27.27
N GLY A 448 12.19 -11.10 -28.44
CA GLY A 448 12.26 -10.19 -29.57
C GLY A 448 13.51 -10.31 -30.44
N SER A 449 14.33 -11.35 -30.24
CA SER A 449 15.52 -11.62 -31.07
C SER A 449 15.21 -12.45 -32.32
N LEU A 450 15.97 -12.25 -33.41
CA LEU A 450 15.88 -13.11 -34.59
C LEU A 450 16.65 -14.41 -34.35
N GLU A 451 15.95 -15.53 -34.38
CA GLU A 451 16.54 -16.84 -34.15
C GLU A 451 17.25 -17.35 -35.41
N LEU A 452 18.53 -17.71 -35.24
CA LEU A 452 19.35 -18.29 -36.30
C LEU A 452 19.66 -19.77 -35.98
N PRO A 453 19.33 -20.71 -36.88
CA PRO A 453 19.70 -22.12 -36.71
C PRO A 453 21.20 -22.34 -36.61
N ARG A 454 21.62 -23.36 -35.85
CA ARG A 454 23.04 -23.72 -35.71
C ARG A 454 23.65 -24.04 -37.08
N ASN A 455 24.87 -23.54 -37.32
CA ASN A 455 25.64 -23.72 -38.56
C ASN A 455 25.00 -23.15 -39.83
N THR A 456 24.13 -22.15 -39.71
CA THR A 456 23.60 -21.39 -40.85
C THR A 456 24.14 -19.96 -40.84
N THR A 457 24.03 -19.29 -41.98
CA THR A 457 24.29 -17.84 -42.09
C THR A 457 22.98 -17.17 -42.45
N GLY A 458 22.65 -16.09 -41.75
CA GLY A 458 21.46 -15.29 -42.03
C GLY A 458 21.81 -13.91 -42.55
N SER A 459 20.86 -13.23 -43.16
CA SER A 459 20.93 -11.80 -43.45
C SER A 459 19.59 -11.16 -43.11
N TYR A 460 19.61 -9.90 -42.71
CA TYR A 460 18.39 -9.15 -42.46
C TYR A 460 18.55 -7.70 -42.89
N THR A 461 17.43 -7.10 -43.30
CA THR A 461 17.31 -5.68 -43.60
C THR A 461 16.02 -5.18 -42.97
N LEU A 462 16.12 -4.14 -42.16
CA LEU A 462 15.01 -3.41 -41.58
C LEU A 462 15.04 -1.98 -42.12
N SER A 463 13.88 -1.55 -42.61
CA SER A 463 13.66 -0.21 -43.14
C SER A 463 12.44 0.38 -42.42
N PHE A 464 12.56 1.62 -41.99
CA PHE A 464 11.48 2.42 -41.44
C PHE A 464 11.56 3.82 -42.05
N ASP A 465 10.44 4.31 -42.54
CA ASP A 465 10.26 5.66 -43.07
C ASP A 465 8.92 6.20 -42.57
N MET A 466 8.94 7.40 -42.01
CA MET A 466 7.74 8.12 -41.62
C MET A 466 7.84 9.55 -42.14
N ARG A 467 7.01 9.85 -43.14
CA ARG A 467 7.02 11.13 -43.85
C ARG A 467 5.70 11.86 -43.69
N LYS A 468 5.78 13.17 -43.49
CA LYS A 468 4.63 14.08 -43.53
C LYS A 468 4.11 14.17 -44.97
N LEU A 469 2.83 13.84 -45.17
CA LEU A 469 2.17 14.05 -46.46
C LEU A 469 1.95 15.55 -46.64
N ASP A 470 2.42 16.09 -47.76
CA ASP A 470 2.09 17.47 -48.15
C ASP A 470 0.56 17.57 -48.27
N GLY A 471 -0.04 18.42 -47.45
CA GLY A 471 -1.48 18.69 -47.42
C GLY A 471 -1.94 19.61 -48.55
#